data_AF-A0A4V3RSP2-F1
#
_entry.id   AF-A0A4V3RSP2-F1
#
_cell.length_a   1.000
_cell.length_b   1.000
_cell.length_c   1.000
_cell.angle_alpha   90.00
_cell.angle_beta   90.00
_cell.angle_gamma   90.00
#
_symmetry.space_group_name_H-M   'P 1'
#
loop_
_entity.id
_entity.type
_entity.pdbx_description
1 polymer ?
#
loop_
_entity_poly.entity_id
_entity_poly.type
_entity_poly.pdbx_seq_one_letter_code
_entity_poly.pdbx_strand_id
1 'polypeptide(L)'
;MNAICKYTRAFVLAGLLAFAMPLSACSSGKQADREKTEEKAVKYTVKENDTYWAPEDPTQYIAKTYDDVTATLGAADQKQAEAVAKAFLADFFTLSNKDNDGDIGGLDYIPSASVEAFSEYAKYYYYNNYAQILTNEGKAALPQVVNVKLTDMAPAKVSYLDKEYDGYTMNAAMEYADSSEASNFKTNAKCTMIKMKDVHYVPGSDVTSTKEAGEPKDVYRMIAVE
;
A
#
# COMPACT_ATOMS: atom_id res chain seq x y z
N MET A 1 -30.45 11.11 -57.47
CA MET A 1 -31.42 11.88 -58.29
C MET A 1 -32.81 11.59 -57.79
N ASN A 2 -33.38 12.48 -56.99
CA ASN A 2 -34.79 12.87 -57.02
C ASN A 2 -34.93 14.08 -56.12
N ALA A 3 -35.40 15.16 -56.70
CA ALA A 3 -35.55 16.47 -56.10
C ALA A 3 -37.05 16.80 -56.01
N ILE A 4 -37.35 17.89 -55.27
CA ILE A 4 -38.58 18.71 -55.32
C ILE A 4 -39.68 18.17 -54.36
N CYS A 5 -40.36 18.93 -53.49
CA CYS A 5 -40.67 20.36 -53.43
C CYS A 5 -41.01 20.83 -52.00
N LYS A 6 -40.46 21.98 -51.61
CA LYS A 6 -41.06 23.18 -50.97
C LYS A 6 -42.41 23.05 -50.26
N TYR A 7 -42.53 23.67 -49.07
CA TYR A 7 -43.38 24.85 -48.88
C TYR A 7 -42.90 25.72 -47.71
N THR A 8 -42.88 27.03 -47.96
CA THR A 8 -42.47 28.11 -47.07
C THR A 8 -43.69 29.00 -46.80
N ARG A 9 -43.80 29.57 -45.59
CA ARG A 9 -44.43 30.87 -45.18
C ARG A 9 -44.86 30.74 -43.71
N ALA A 10 -44.23 31.39 -42.73
CA ALA A 10 -44.09 32.83 -42.45
C ALA A 10 -45.41 33.53 -42.07
N PHE A 11 -45.35 34.17 -40.89
CA PHE A 11 -45.99 35.43 -40.45
C PHE A 11 -47.19 35.44 -39.48
N VAL A 12 -46.95 36.19 -38.38
CA VAL A 12 -47.74 37.33 -37.83
C VAL A 12 -48.64 37.13 -36.59
N LEU A 13 -48.24 37.88 -35.53
CA LEU A 13 -48.99 38.66 -34.50
C LEU A 13 -50.07 37.99 -33.63
N ALA A 14 -50.47 38.46 -32.45
CA ALA A 14 -50.01 39.34 -31.37
C ALA A 14 -51.25 39.60 -30.48
N GLY A 15 -51.09 39.78 -29.17
CA GLY A 15 -52.05 40.54 -28.32
C GLY A 15 -52.65 39.79 -27.12
N LEU A 16 -52.25 40.18 -25.89
CA LEU A 16 -53.07 40.85 -24.82
C LEU A 16 -53.90 39.84 -23.97
N LEU A 17 -54.00 39.85 -22.63
CA LEU A 17 -53.73 40.80 -21.54
C LEU A 17 -53.57 40.05 -20.19
N ALA A 18 -52.56 40.43 -19.43
CA ALA A 18 -52.55 40.73 -17.99
C ALA A 18 -53.65 40.17 -17.05
N PHE A 19 -53.23 39.34 -16.09
CA PHE A 19 -53.78 39.36 -14.72
C PHE A 19 -52.63 39.37 -13.72
N ALA A 20 -52.56 40.42 -12.91
CA ALA A 20 -51.59 40.58 -11.83
C ALA A 20 -52.18 40.07 -10.51
N MET A 21 -51.43 39.27 -9.77
CA MET A 21 -51.14 39.55 -8.36
C MET A 21 -49.93 38.71 -7.87
N PRO A 22 -48.96 39.31 -7.17
CA PRO A 22 -47.73 38.66 -6.72
C PRO A 22 -47.91 38.06 -5.33
N LEU A 23 -47.33 36.88 -5.11
CA LEU A 23 -46.94 36.43 -3.77
C LEU A 23 -45.46 36.06 -3.79
N SER A 24 -44.71 36.89 -3.09
CA SER A 24 -43.31 36.74 -2.75
C SER A 24 -43.08 35.45 -1.94
N ALA A 25 -42.16 34.62 -2.41
CA ALA A 25 -41.35 33.76 -1.56
C ALA A 25 -39.99 33.53 -2.23
N CYS A 26 -39.14 34.56 -2.16
CA CYS A 26 -37.70 34.38 -2.31
C CYS A 26 -37.17 33.65 -1.07
N SER A 27 -36.60 32.47 -1.25
CA SER A 27 -35.55 31.96 -0.37
C SER A 27 -34.56 31.17 -1.23
N SER A 28 -33.61 31.93 -1.77
CA SER A 28 -32.25 31.55 -2.14
C SER A 28 -31.92 30.05 -2.12
N GLY A 29 -31.95 29.44 -3.31
CA GLY A 29 -31.15 28.26 -3.59
C GLY A 29 -29.67 28.61 -3.48
N LYS A 30 -29.05 28.20 -2.37
CA LYS A 30 -27.58 28.12 -2.29
C LYS A 30 -27.15 26.86 -3.02
N GLN A 31 -26.70 27.05 -4.25
CA GLN A 31 -25.82 26.12 -4.94
C GLN A 31 -24.59 25.97 -4.05
N ALA A 32 -24.51 24.85 -3.33
CA ALA A 32 -23.32 24.47 -2.59
C ALA A 32 -22.22 24.21 -3.61
N ASP A 33 -21.35 25.21 -3.78
CA ASP A 33 -20.07 25.06 -4.41
C ASP A 33 -19.31 24.01 -3.60
N ARG A 34 -19.24 22.77 -4.11
CA ARG A 34 -18.35 21.76 -3.56
C ARG A 34 -16.96 22.20 -3.98
N GLU A 35 -16.36 23.03 -3.14
CA GLU A 35 -14.91 23.15 -3.09
C GLU A 35 -14.36 21.73 -2.94
N LYS A 36 -13.86 21.19 -4.06
CA LYS A 36 -13.06 19.99 -4.07
C LYS A 36 -11.76 20.41 -3.39
N THR A 37 -11.73 20.32 -2.07
CA THR A 37 -10.48 20.38 -1.32
C THR A 37 -9.61 19.28 -1.91
N GLU A 38 -8.69 19.66 -2.79
CA GLU A 38 -7.57 18.81 -3.14
C GLU A 38 -6.79 18.62 -1.84
N GLU A 39 -7.09 17.52 -1.16
CA GLU A 39 -6.30 17.02 -0.05
C GLU A 39 -4.88 16.89 -0.59
N LYS A 40 -3.99 17.82 -0.21
CA LYS A 40 -2.58 17.72 -0.58
C LYS A 40 -2.08 16.39 -0.01
N ALA A 41 -1.87 15.42 -0.90
CA ALA A 41 -1.27 14.15 -0.54
C ALA A 41 0.05 14.42 0.18
N VAL A 42 0.10 14.10 1.47
CA VAL A 42 1.32 14.20 2.27
C VAL A 42 2.25 13.10 1.77
N LYS A 43 3.37 13.49 1.16
CA LYS A 43 4.42 12.55 0.78
C LYS A 43 5.41 12.41 1.94
N TYR A 44 5.69 11.16 2.31
CA TYR A 44 6.73 10.84 3.29
C TYR A 44 7.99 10.38 2.56
N THR A 45 9.14 10.72 3.13
CA THR A 45 10.47 10.31 2.65
C THR A 45 11.18 9.55 3.74
N VAL A 46 12.16 8.72 3.37
CA VAL A 46 12.95 7.92 4.29
C VAL A 46 14.42 8.29 4.25
N LYS A 47 15.15 7.91 5.31
CA LYS A 47 16.61 7.91 5.33
C LYS A 47 17.12 6.61 4.72
N GLU A 48 17.48 6.68 3.44
CA GLU A 48 18.06 5.57 2.71
C GLU A 48 19.29 4.97 3.42
N ASN A 49 19.46 3.67 3.25
CA ASN A 49 20.65 2.93 3.65
C ASN A 49 21.03 1.97 2.51
N ASP A 50 22.22 1.39 2.60
CA ASP A 50 22.72 0.51 1.55
C ASP A 50 22.28 -0.96 1.74
N THR A 51 21.64 -1.30 2.85
CA THR A 51 21.36 -2.68 3.31
C THR A 51 19.92 -3.13 3.06
N TYR A 52 18.96 -2.22 2.98
CA TYR A 52 17.55 -2.47 2.64
C TYR A 52 17.06 -1.38 1.69
N TRP A 53 16.31 -1.75 0.65
CA TRP A 53 15.75 -0.78 -0.30
C TRP A 53 14.63 0.04 0.32
N ALA A 54 14.63 1.33 0.02
CA ALA A 54 13.59 2.24 0.45
C ALA A 54 12.23 1.81 -0.14
N PRO A 55 11.15 1.80 0.66
CA PRO A 55 9.81 1.51 0.17
C PRO A 55 9.35 2.59 -0.81
N GLU A 56 8.59 2.18 -1.82
CA GLU A 56 7.91 3.09 -2.75
C GLU A 56 6.66 3.69 -2.09
N ASP A 57 6.44 4.99 -2.28
CA ASP A 57 5.32 5.77 -1.71
C ASP A 57 4.94 5.40 -0.26
N PRO A 58 5.86 5.53 0.71
CA PRO A 58 5.60 5.05 2.06
C PRO A 58 4.52 5.89 2.77
N THR A 59 3.66 5.22 3.52
CA THR A 59 2.86 5.89 4.55
C THR A 59 3.76 6.39 5.68
N GLN A 60 3.23 7.25 6.56
CA GLN A 60 4.00 7.72 7.72
C GLN A 60 4.59 6.58 8.55
N TYR A 61 3.81 5.51 8.76
CA TYR A 61 4.24 4.39 9.60
C TYR A 61 5.28 3.50 8.89
N ILE A 62 5.12 3.28 7.58
CA ILE A 62 6.12 2.60 6.76
C ILE A 62 7.44 3.38 6.76
N ALA A 63 7.38 4.70 6.55
CA ALA A 63 8.58 5.55 6.55
C ALA A 63 9.30 5.49 7.91
N LYS A 64 8.54 5.59 9.01
CA LYS A 64 9.09 5.50 10.36
C LYS A 64 9.77 4.16 10.62
N THR A 65 9.11 3.05 10.29
CA THR A 65 9.65 1.71 10.57
C THR A 65 10.86 1.39 9.71
N TYR A 66 10.91 1.87 8.46
CA TYR A 66 12.12 1.80 7.64
C TYR A 66 13.27 2.62 8.25
N ASP A 67 13.01 3.84 8.72
CA ASP A 67 14.04 4.65 9.39
C ASP A 67 14.57 3.99 10.66
N ASP A 68 13.71 3.26 11.40
CA ASP A 68 14.13 2.44 12.54
C ASP A 68 15.06 1.29 12.11
N VAL A 69 14.84 0.68 10.94
CA VAL A 69 15.78 -0.30 10.34
C VAL A 69 17.12 0.38 10.07
N THR A 70 17.13 1.53 9.36
CA THR A 70 18.34 2.30 9.09
C THR A 70 19.11 2.64 10.38
N ALA A 71 18.40 3.00 11.45
CA ALA A 71 19.01 3.37 12.73
C ALA A 71 19.54 2.18 13.55
N THR A 72 19.17 0.95 13.20
CA THR A 72 19.54 -0.27 13.93
C THR A 72 20.55 -1.14 13.21
N LEU A 73 21.00 -0.75 12.01
CA LEU A 73 22.10 -1.41 11.32
C LEU A 73 23.36 -1.43 12.20
N GLY A 74 23.89 -2.63 12.46
CA GLY A 74 25.07 -2.82 13.33
C GLY A 74 24.79 -2.77 14.84
N ALA A 75 23.52 -2.69 15.25
CA ALA A 75 23.13 -2.82 16.65
C ALA A 75 23.11 -4.28 17.13
N ALA A 76 22.66 -4.53 18.36
CA ALA A 76 22.42 -5.88 18.85
C ALA A 76 21.38 -6.62 17.99
N ASP A 77 21.65 -7.90 17.70
CA ASP A 77 20.89 -8.76 16.78
C ASP A 77 19.37 -8.69 16.98
N GLN A 78 18.90 -8.80 18.23
CA GLN A 78 17.47 -8.75 18.52
C GLN A 78 16.83 -7.40 18.17
N LYS A 79 17.55 -6.28 18.38
CA LYS A 79 17.03 -4.93 18.09
C LYS A 79 16.89 -4.71 16.59
N GLN A 80 17.86 -5.17 15.81
CA GLN A 80 17.81 -5.10 14.35
C GLN A 80 16.69 -6.00 13.80
N ALA A 81 16.57 -7.23 14.31
CA ALA A 81 15.49 -8.14 13.93
C ALA A 81 14.09 -7.56 14.24
N GLU A 82 13.93 -6.90 15.40
CA GLU A 82 12.67 -6.25 15.78
C GLU A 82 12.28 -5.14 14.80
N ALA A 83 13.25 -4.29 14.41
CA ALA A 83 13.01 -3.23 13.44
C ALA A 83 12.63 -3.78 12.06
N VAL A 84 13.34 -4.81 11.59
CA VAL A 84 13.07 -5.45 10.30
C VAL A 84 11.69 -6.12 10.28
N ALA A 85 11.30 -6.82 11.35
CA ALA A 85 9.96 -7.40 11.46
C ALA A 85 8.86 -6.33 11.35
N LYS A 86 9.01 -5.22 12.09
CA LYS A 86 8.03 -4.12 12.06
C LYS A 86 7.94 -3.48 10.68
N ALA A 87 9.07 -3.24 10.01
CA ALA A 87 9.08 -2.65 8.68
C ALA A 87 8.41 -3.57 7.64
N PHE A 88 8.72 -4.86 7.66
CA PHE A 88 8.06 -5.85 6.81
C PHE A 88 6.55 -5.87 7.05
N LEU A 89 6.09 -5.99 8.30
CA LEU A 89 4.68 -6.07 8.63
C LEU A 89 3.93 -4.78 8.30
N ALA A 90 4.55 -3.63 8.51
CA ALA A 90 3.97 -2.34 8.17
C ALA A 90 3.70 -2.21 6.67
N ASP A 91 4.67 -2.60 5.84
CA ASP A 91 4.57 -2.46 4.39
C ASP A 91 3.71 -3.57 3.76
N PHE A 92 3.91 -4.83 4.15
CA PHE A 92 3.18 -5.97 3.58
C PHE A 92 1.68 -5.90 3.83
N PHE A 93 1.24 -5.49 5.03
CA PHE A 93 -0.18 -5.42 5.40
C PHE A 93 -0.85 -4.08 5.07
N THR A 94 -0.12 -3.11 4.50
CA THR A 94 -0.71 -1.84 4.03
C THR A 94 -1.03 -1.95 2.55
N LEU A 95 -2.31 -1.84 2.20
CA LEU A 95 -2.76 -1.81 0.81
C LEU A 95 -3.09 -0.39 0.33
N SER A 96 -3.33 0.54 1.26
CA SER A 96 -3.76 1.91 0.94
C SER A 96 -2.73 2.70 0.11
N ASN A 97 -1.46 2.34 0.15
CA ASN A 97 -0.40 2.99 -0.64
C ASN A 97 -0.05 2.23 -1.94
N LYS A 98 -0.75 1.14 -2.24
CA LYS A 98 -0.42 0.29 -3.40
C LYS A 98 -1.14 0.77 -4.65
N ASP A 99 -0.50 0.57 -5.81
CA ASP A 99 -1.06 0.92 -7.11
C ASP A 99 -1.98 -0.16 -7.69
N ASN A 100 -1.70 -1.44 -7.40
CA ASN A 100 -2.50 -2.59 -7.84
C ASN A 100 -2.22 -3.83 -6.97
N ASP A 101 -2.88 -4.95 -7.26
CA ASP A 101 -2.74 -6.21 -6.53
C ASP A 101 -1.39 -6.93 -6.73
N GLY A 102 -0.58 -6.50 -7.70
CA GLY A 102 0.79 -6.96 -7.92
C GLY A 102 1.87 -6.08 -7.28
N ASP A 103 1.49 -4.92 -6.73
CA ASP A 103 2.39 -4.05 -5.98
C ASP A 103 2.50 -4.55 -4.53
N ILE A 104 3.28 -5.62 -4.35
CA ILE A 104 3.42 -6.30 -3.06
C ILE A 104 4.44 -5.56 -2.17
N GLY A 105 4.00 -5.09 -1.00
CA GLY A 105 4.87 -4.45 -0.01
C GLY A 105 5.81 -5.42 0.70
N GLY A 106 6.95 -4.92 1.17
CA GLY A 106 7.86 -5.65 2.05
C GLY A 106 8.73 -6.72 1.39
N LEU A 107 8.75 -6.83 0.06
CA LEU A 107 9.51 -7.86 -0.65
C LEU A 107 11.02 -7.81 -0.37
N ASP A 108 11.57 -6.63 -0.05
CA ASP A 108 12.99 -6.48 0.32
C ASP A 108 13.36 -7.25 1.60
N TYR A 109 12.37 -7.61 2.43
CA TYR A 109 12.58 -8.39 3.64
C TYR A 109 12.38 -9.89 3.43
N ILE A 110 12.05 -10.34 2.23
CA ILE A 110 11.90 -11.76 1.88
C ILE A 110 13.24 -12.27 1.33
N PRO A 111 13.65 -13.52 1.61
CA PRO A 111 14.88 -14.05 1.02
C PRO A 111 14.83 -13.98 -0.50
N SER A 112 15.91 -13.53 -1.13
CA SER A 112 15.96 -13.34 -2.59
C SER A 112 15.54 -14.57 -3.38
N ALA A 113 15.94 -15.77 -2.92
CA ALA A 113 15.60 -17.05 -3.53
C ALA A 113 14.11 -17.45 -3.42
N SER A 114 13.33 -16.76 -2.57
CA SER A 114 11.90 -17.02 -2.35
C SER A 114 11.00 -15.83 -2.72
N VAL A 115 11.56 -14.69 -3.14
CA VAL A 115 10.78 -13.46 -3.42
C VAL A 115 9.70 -13.69 -4.47
N GLU A 116 10.00 -14.38 -5.58
CA GLU A 116 9.02 -14.61 -6.65
C GLU A 116 7.84 -15.46 -6.16
N ALA A 117 8.12 -16.60 -5.52
CA ALA A 117 7.10 -17.48 -4.98
C ALA A 117 6.26 -16.79 -3.88
N PHE A 118 6.90 -15.99 -3.03
CA PHE A 118 6.21 -15.21 -2.00
C PHE A 118 5.32 -14.14 -2.62
N SER A 119 5.81 -13.41 -3.63
CA SER A 119 5.05 -12.37 -4.34
C SER A 119 3.81 -12.96 -5.02
N GLU A 120 3.95 -14.12 -5.68
CA GLU A 120 2.82 -14.82 -6.29
C GLU A 120 1.79 -15.26 -5.23
N TYR A 121 2.25 -15.87 -4.13
CA TYR A 121 1.39 -16.25 -3.02
C TYR A 121 0.65 -15.04 -2.42
N ALA A 122 1.37 -13.94 -2.15
CA ALA A 122 0.80 -12.72 -1.59
C ALA A 122 -0.29 -12.14 -2.49
N LYS A 123 -0.04 -12.10 -3.81
CA LYS A 123 -1.01 -11.67 -4.81
C LYS A 123 -2.32 -12.46 -4.73
N TYR A 124 -2.23 -13.80 -4.73
CA TYR A 124 -3.42 -14.65 -4.80
C TYR A 124 -4.18 -14.80 -3.48
N TYR A 125 -3.49 -14.72 -2.34
CA TYR A 125 -4.07 -15.07 -1.04
C TYR A 125 -4.29 -13.90 -0.09
N TYR A 126 -3.62 -12.76 -0.31
CA TYR A 126 -3.77 -11.59 0.56
C TYR A 126 -4.15 -10.31 -0.20
N TYR A 127 -3.53 -10.05 -1.35
CA TYR A 127 -3.80 -8.84 -2.17
C TYR A 127 -4.98 -9.02 -3.15
N ASN A 128 -5.55 -10.23 -3.27
CA ASN A 128 -6.54 -10.58 -4.28
C ASN A 128 -7.84 -9.75 -4.24
N ASN A 129 -8.22 -9.22 -3.08
CA ASN A 129 -9.40 -8.38 -2.91
C ASN A 129 -9.15 -6.89 -3.19
N TYR A 130 -7.90 -6.48 -3.45
CA TYR A 130 -7.52 -5.08 -3.68
C TYR A 130 -8.41 -4.41 -4.74
N ALA A 131 -8.53 -5.02 -5.92
CA ALA A 131 -9.27 -4.43 -7.04
C ALA A 131 -10.77 -4.31 -6.74
N GLN A 132 -11.32 -5.27 -6.00
CA GLN A 132 -12.72 -5.27 -5.59
C GLN A 132 -12.99 -4.15 -4.58
N ILE A 133 -12.17 -4.02 -3.53
CA ILE A 133 -12.29 -2.97 -2.52
C ILE A 133 -12.15 -1.59 -3.18
N LEU A 134 -11.11 -1.42 -4.02
CA LEU A 134 -10.88 -0.16 -4.73
C LEU A 134 -12.07 0.23 -5.60
N THR A 135 -12.68 -0.72 -6.32
CA THR A 135 -13.82 -0.46 -7.21
C THR A 135 -15.10 -0.14 -6.45
N ASN A 136 -15.37 -0.87 -5.36
CA ASN A 136 -16.64 -0.80 -4.66
C ASN A 136 -16.67 0.29 -3.58
N GLU A 137 -15.54 0.54 -2.92
CA GLU A 137 -15.45 1.38 -1.72
C GLU A 137 -14.39 2.49 -1.84
N GLY A 138 -13.47 2.37 -2.79
CA GLY A 138 -12.44 3.37 -3.04
C GLY A 138 -11.18 3.20 -2.18
N LYS A 139 -10.16 4.02 -2.48
CA LYS A 139 -8.81 3.90 -1.90
C LYS A 139 -8.79 4.07 -0.37
N ALA A 140 -9.71 4.86 0.19
CA ALA A 140 -9.80 5.07 1.64
C ALA A 140 -10.33 3.85 2.42
N ALA A 141 -10.92 2.87 1.75
CA ALA A 141 -11.35 1.62 2.38
C ALA A 141 -10.21 0.61 2.53
N LEU A 142 -9.12 0.76 1.76
CA LEU A 142 -7.99 -0.16 1.81
C LEU A 142 -7.26 -0.06 3.17
N PRO A 143 -6.81 -1.19 3.74
CA PRO A 143 -6.16 -1.20 5.04
C PRO A 143 -4.84 -0.41 5.01
N GLN A 144 -4.60 0.31 6.10
CA GLN A 144 -3.33 0.98 6.37
C GLN A 144 -2.85 0.65 7.77
N VAL A 145 -1.71 -0.01 7.89
CA VAL A 145 -1.12 -0.29 9.20
C VAL A 145 -0.61 1.03 9.81
N VAL A 146 -0.98 1.28 11.06
CA VAL A 146 -0.54 2.45 11.84
C VAL A 146 0.33 2.07 13.03
N ASN A 147 0.31 0.80 13.43
CA ASN A 147 1.15 0.29 14.50
C ASN A 147 1.32 -1.24 14.41
N VAL A 148 2.48 -1.73 14.84
CA VAL A 148 2.84 -3.14 14.99
C VAL A 148 3.43 -3.34 16.37
N LYS A 149 2.80 -4.23 17.15
CA LYS A 149 3.31 -4.69 18.44
C LYS A 149 3.87 -6.09 18.29
N LEU A 150 5.13 -6.27 18.68
CA LEU A 150 5.78 -7.57 18.75
C LEU A 150 5.81 -8.07 20.20
N THR A 151 5.49 -9.35 20.40
CA THR A 151 5.61 -10.03 21.69
C THR A 151 6.28 -11.38 21.53
N ASP A 152 6.77 -11.94 22.64
CA ASP A 152 7.32 -13.30 22.71
C ASP A 152 8.47 -13.54 21.73
N MET A 153 9.25 -12.49 21.44
CA MET A 153 10.40 -12.58 20.57
C MET A 153 11.50 -13.42 21.23
N ALA A 154 11.85 -14.53 20.62
CA ALA A 154 12.83 -15.48 21.15
C ALA A 154 13.81 -15.94 20.06
N PRO A 155 15.11 -16.10 20.38
CA PRO A 155 16.06 -16.71 19.45
C PRO A 155 15.64 -18.12 19.05
N ALA A 156 15.87 -18.47 17.78
CA ALA A 156 15.56 -19.78 17.23
C ALA A 156 16.63 -20.23 16.23
N LYS A 157 16.79 -21.55 16.10
CA LYS A 157 17.47 -22.18 14.97
C LYS A 157 16.42 -22.60 13.96
N VAL A 158 16.49 -22.10 12.73
CA VAL A 158 15.46 -22.35 11.71
C VAL A 158 16.08 -22.94 10.46
N SER A 159 15.44 -23.99 9.93
CA SER A 159 15.83 -24.60 8.67
C SER A 159 15.20 -23.86 7.49
N TYR A 160 16.03 -23.46 6.52
CA TYR A 160 15.61 -22.84 5.26
C TYR A 160 16.51 -23.35 4.13
N LEU A 161 15.91 -23.92 3.08
CA LEU A 161 16.62 -24.55 1.94
C LEU A 161 17.75 -25.50 2.39
N ASP A 162 17.40 -26.44 3.27
CA ASP A 162 18.29 -27.49 3.82
C ASP A 162 19.52 -26.96 4.59
N LYS A 163 19.47 -25.70 5.04
CA LYS A 163 20.49 -25.08 5.90
C LYS A 163 19.87 -24.54 7.17
N GLU A 164 20.62 -24.60 8.27
CA GLU A 164 20.22 -24.03 9.55
C GLU A 164 20.75 -22.60 9.71
N TYR A 165 19.89 -21.68 10.14
CA TYR A 165 20.23 -20.29 10.41
C TYR A 165 19.83 -19.90 11.83
N ASP A 166 20.60 -18.99 12.41
CA ASP A 166 20.16 -18.23 13.58
C ASP A 166 19.04 -17.27 13.19
N GLY A 167 18.06 -17.11 14.08
CA GLY A 167 16.87 -16.35 13.78
C GLY A 167 16.05 -16.04 15.02
N TYR A 168 14.82 -15.59 14.77
CA TYR A 168 13.85 -15.28 15.81
C TYR A 168 12.46 -15.74 15.41
N THR A 169 11.70 -16.19 16.41
CA THR A 169 10.24 -16.34 16.32
C THR A 169 9.59 -15.27 17.19
N MET A 170 8.45 -14.73 16.76
CA MET A 170 7.69 -13.72 17.51
C MET A 170 6.21 -13.74 17.15
N ASN A 171 5.38 -13.21 18.04
CA ASN A 171 4.00 -12.86 17.74
C ASN A 171 3.94 -11.39 17.32
N ALA A 172 3.06 -11.09 16.38
CA ALA A 172 2.77 -9.74 15.92
C ALA A 172 1.29 -9.43 16.04
N ALA A 173 0.98 -8.22 16.48
CA ALA A 173 -0.36 -7.63 16.40
C ALA A 173 -0.29 -6.33 15.58
N MET A 174 -1.12 -6.22 14.55
CA MET A 174 -1.23 -5.06 13.67
C MET A 174 -2.48 -4.25 14.04
N GLU A 175 -2.31 -2.94 14.13
CA GLU A 175 -3.40 -1.99 14.24
C GLU A 175 -3.52 -1.22 12.92
N TYR A 176 -4.75 -1.09 12.44
CA TYR A 176 -5.07 -0.40 11.19
C TYR A 176 -5.70 0.97 11.47
N ALA A 177 -5.49 1.90 10.54
CA ALA A 177 -6.29 3.11 10.48
C ALA A 177 -7.76 2.76 10.25
N ASP A 178 -8.67 3.61 10.77
CA ASP A 178 -10.10 3.46 10.57
C ASP A 178 -10.44 3.46 9.07
N SER A 179 -11.02 2.35 8.61
CA SER A 179 -11.55 2.18 7.25
C SER A 179 -12.70 1.17 7.30
N SER A 180 -13.59 1.20 6.31
CA SER A 180 -14.73 0.28 6.24
C SER A 180 -14.30 -1.19 6.19
N GLU A 181 -13.19 -1.49 5.52
CA GLU A 181 -12.74 -2.87 5.28
C GLU A 181 -11.61 -3.34 6.20
N ALA A 182 -11.00 -2.48 7.05
CA ALA A 182 -9.88 -2.87 7.92
C ALA A 182 -10.17 -4.13 8.76
N SER A 183 -11.41 -4.31 9.22
CA SER A 183 -11.80 -5.47 10.05
C SER A 183 -11.74 -6.82 9.32
N ASN A 184 -11.72 -6.80 7.97
CA ASN A 184 -11.63 -8.01 7.15
C ASN A 184 -10.18 -8.52 6.99
N PHE A 185 -9.19 -7.78 7.50
CA PHE A 185 -7.77 -8.12 7.38
C PHE A 185 -7.20 -8.75 8.66
N LYS A 186 -6.14 -9.55 8.50
CA LYS A 186 -5.42 -10.18 9.62
C LYS A 186 -4.90 -9.10 10.58
N THR A 187 -5.21 -9.22 11.86
CA THR A 187 -4.74 -8.33 12.93
C THR A 187 -3.66 -8.97 13.80
N ASN A 188 -3.39 -10.26 13.62
CA ASN A 188 -2.35 -10.99 14.34
C ASN A 188 -1.63 -11.96 13.40
N ALA A 189 -0.35 -12.20 13.67
CA ALA A 189 0.46 -13.17 12.95
C ALA A 189 1.53 -13.80 13.86
N LYS A 190 1.93 -15.03 13.55
CA LYS A 190 3.20 -15.61 14.02
C LYS A 190 4.26 -15.41 12.94
N CYS A 191 5.40 -14.88 13.34
CA CYS A 191 6.47 -14.52 12.41
C CYS A 191 7.74 -15.32 12.73
N THR A 192 8.43 -15.76 11.67
CA THR A 192 9.75 -16.39 11.77
C THR A 192 10.72 -15.70 10.83
N MET A 193 11.89 -15.33 11.37
CA MET A 193 12.94 -14.63 10.65
C MET A 193 14.26 -15.35 10.80
N ILE A 194 15.11 -15.25 9.79
CA ILE A 194 16.49 -15.75 9.82
C ILE A 194 17.49 -14.65 9.52
N LYS A 195 18.67 -14.75 10.13
CA LYS A 195 19.84 -13.96 9.76
C LYS A 195 20.61 -14.73 8.70
N MET A 196 20.86 -14.12 7.56
CA MET A 196 21.58 -14.75 6.46
C MET A 196 22.37 -13.73 5.66
N LYS A 197 23.35 -14.22 4.90
CA LYS A 197 24.01 -13.42 3.89
C LYS A 197 23.22 -13.55 2.59
N ASP A 198 22.61 -12.46 2.15
CA ASP A 198 21.70 -12.44 1.01
C ASP A 198 21.87 -11.17 0.18
N VAL A 199 21.42 -11.23 -1.07
CA VAL A 199 21.40 -10.07 -1.98
C VAL A 199 20.02 -9.43 -1.96
N HIS A 200 19.95 -8.21 -2.49
CA HIS A 200 18.67 -7.62 -2.85
C HIS A 200 18.22 -8.14 -4.20
N TYR A 201 17.01 -8.68 -4.23
CA TYR A 201 16.41 -9.14 -5.46
C TYR A 201 15.84 -7.95 -6.23
N VAL A 202 16.20 -7.83 -7.51
CA VAL A 202 15.65 -6.83 -8.42
C VAL A 202 14.79 -7.55 -9.47
N PRO A 203 13.45 -7.46 -9.35
CA PRO A 203 12.54 -8.09 -10.31
C PRO A 203 12.83 -7.60 -11.73
N GLY A 204 12.97 -8.52 -12.68
CA GLY A 204 13.19 -8.17 -14.09
C GLY A 204 14.48 -7.41 -14.35
N SER A 205 15.48 -7.52 -13.48
CA SER A 205 16.79 -6.91 -13.70
C SER A 205 17.37 -7.35 -15.05
N ASP A 206 17.63 -6.35 -15.89
CA ASP A 206 18.44 -6.53 -17.08
C ASP A 206 19.86 -6.87 -16.64
N VAL A 207 20.22 -8.15 -16.78
CA VAL A 207 21.57 -8.69 -16.49
C VAL A 207 22.68 -8.04 -17.33
N THR A 208 22.32 -7.15 -18.27
CA THR A 208 23.24 -6.36 -19.09
C THR A 208 23.36 -4.89 -18.63
N SER A 209 22.50 -4.43 -17.72
CA SER A 209 22.56 -3.09 -17.14
C SER A 209 23.41 -3.08 -15.88
N THR A 210 24.16 -2.00 -15.64
CA THR A 210 25.16 -1.86 -14.57
C THR A 210 24.60 -1.79 -13.14
N LYS A 211 23.33 -2.13 -12.91
CA LYS A 211 22.84 -2.43 -11.55
C LYS A 211 23.22 -3.87 -11.26
N GLU A 212 24.50 -4.06 -10.93
CA GLU A 212 25.02 -5.33 -10.43
C GLU A 212 24.09 -5.85 -9.32
N ALA A 213 23.79 -7.14 -9.34
CA ALA A 213 23.24 -7.82 -8.17
C ALA A 213 24.14 -7.43 -6.99
N GLY A 214 23.60 -6.65 -6.05
CA GLY A 214 24.41 -6.01 -5.02
C GLY A 214 25.21 -7.05 -4.23
N GLU A 215 26.37 -6.65 -3.72
CA GLU A 215 27.18 -7.50 -2.84
C GLU A 215 26.31 -8.10 -1.73
N PRO A 216 26.39 -9.41 -1.47
CA PRO A 216 25.60 -10.04 -0.41
C PRO A 216 25.88 -9.40 0.95
N LYS A 217 24.82 -9.09 1.69
CA LYS A 217 24.88 -8.44 3.01
C LYS A 217 24.31 -9.34 4.09
N ASP A 218 24.79 -9.16 5.31
CA ASP A 218 24.20 -9.79 6.48
C ASP A 218 22.87 -9.09 6.82
N VAL A 219 21.77 -9.79 6.61
CA VAL A 219 20.40 -9.28 6.68
C VAL A 219 19.51 -10.21 7.48
N TYR A 220 18.41 -9.66 7.99
CA TYR A 220 17.30 -10.44 8.50
C TYR A 220 16.25 -10.56 7.39
N ARG A 221 15.80 -11.79 7.14
CA ARG A 221 14.74 -12.09 6.17
C ARG A 221 13.58 -12.78 6.86
N MET A 222 12.36 -12.39 6.51
CA MET A 222 11.12 -13.02 6.95
C MET A 222 10.85 -14.27 6.10
N ILE A 223 10.71 -15.43 6.76
CA ILE A 223 10.50 -16.71 6.06
C ILE A 223 9.14 -17.34 6.33
N ALA A 224 8.43 -16.87 7.35
CA ALA A 224 7.06 -17.30 7.62
C ALA A 224 6.27 -16.20 8.33
N VAL A 225 5.01 -16.05 7.93
CA VAL A 225 4.01 -15.14 8.51
C VAL A 225 2.67 -15.87 8.47
N GLU A 226 2.19 -16.31 9.63
CA GLU A 226 1.04 -17.22 9.77
C GLU A 226 -0.13 -16.57 10.53
#